data_AF-A0AA90T431-F1
#
_entry.id   AF-A0AA90T431-F1
#
_cell.length_a   1.000
_cell.length_b   1.000
_cell.length_c   1.000
_cell.angle_alpha   90.00
_cell.angle_beta   90.00
_cell.angle_gamma   90.00
#
_symmetry.space_group_name_H-M   'P 1'
#
loop_
_entity.id
_entity.type
_entity.pdbx_description
1 polymer ?
#
loop_
_entity_poly.entity_id
_entity_poly.type
_entity_poly.pdbx_seq_one_letter_code
_entity_poly.pdbx_strand_id
1 'polypeptide(L)'
;MDATLRNQEINAVFAAPWAYPGLPTRLATSCCLGFEERHHLVWSSWTIFNGGQQVYARRIEWPRMMGTDSQTGEFSRTFASESMIDRALADALIAEAMAAASLEPPTDADACAIDGAEKSLRFWHEGAPKSLNWQSSPGGSALDAWFARAAEFLDKRLPESSAQAYYNIRLDEMPSKAGSDPRQP
;
A
#
# COMPACT_ATOMS: atom_id res chain seq x y z
N MET A 1 -2.74 -27.37 4.07
CA MET A 1 -3.46 -26.08 4.05
C MET A 1 -3.56 -25.66 2.60
N ASP A 2 -4.79 -25.41 2.16
CA ASP A 2 -5.18 -25.27 0.75
C ASP A 2 -4.68 -23.95 0.16
N ALA A 3 -4.03 -23.99 -1.02
CA ALA A 3 -3.52 -22.79 -1.71
C ALA A 3 -4.64 -21.77 -2.00
N THR A 4 -5.87 -22.27 -2.13
CA THR A 4 -7.11 -21.51 -2.34
C THR A 4 -7.44 -20.60 -1.15
N LEU A 5 -7.18 -21.04 0.09
CA LEU A 5 -7.43 -20.23 1.30
C LEU A 5 -6.41 -19.10 1.44
N ARG A 6 -5.13 -19.36 1.14
CA ARG A 6 -4.08 -18.31 1.15
C ARG A 6 -4.35 -17.24 0.11
N ASN A 7 -4.75 -17.61 -1.11
CA ASN A 7 -5.11 -16.64 -2.14
C ASN A 7 -6.32 -15.77 -1.74
N GLN A 8 -7.27 -16.31 -0.97
CA GLN A 8 -8.40 -15.53 -0.46
C GLN A 8 -7.98 -14.55 0.65
N GLU A 9 -7.09 -14.95 1.56
CA GLU A 9 -6.56 -14.09 2.63
C GLU A 9 -5.66 -12.97 2.08
N ILE A 10 -4.82 -13.30 1.10
CA ILE A 10 -3.95 -12.36 0.39
C ILE A 10 -4.81 -11.29 -0.31
N ASN A 11 -5.84 -11.71 -1.04
CA ASN A 11 -6.78 -10.77 -1.68
C ASN A 11 -7.52 -9.89 -0.66
N ALA A 12 -7.86 -10.40 0.52
CA ALA A 12 -8.55 -9.62 1.55
C ALA A 12 -7.64 -8.52 2.16
N VAL A 13 -6.37 -8.84 2.42
CA VAL A 13 -5.39 -7.86 2.95
C VAL A 13 -5.09 -6.77 1.91
N PHE A 14 -5.00 -7.15 0.64
CA PHE A 14 -4.85 -6.21 -0.47
C PHE A 14 -6.09 -5.36 -0.75
N ALA A 15 -7.29 -5.88 -0.47
CA ALA A 15 -8.53 -5.11 -0.59
C ALA A 15 -8.73 -4.11 0.56
N ALA A 16 -8.18 -4.44 1.74
CA ALA A 16 -8.26 -3.61 2.95
C ALA A 16 -6.89 -3.42 3.63
N PRO A 17 -5.95 -2.67 3.02
CA PRO A 17 -4.64 -2.33 3.61
C PRO A 17 -4.74 -1.75 5.02
N TRP A 18 -5.80 -0.97 5.24
CA TRP A 18 -6.12 -0.34 6.52
C TRP A 18 -6.41 -1.33 7.65
N ALA A 19 -6.65 -2.61 7.34
CA ALA A 19 -6.92 -3.69 8.30
C ALA A 19 -5.72 -4.63 8.51
N TYR A 20 -4.52 -4.26 8.07
CA TYR A 20 -3.34 -5.14 8.09
C TYR A 20 -3.09 -5.80 9.47
N PRO A 21 -2.95 -7.14 9.53
CA PRO A 21 -2.71 -7.85 10.79
C PRO A 21 -1.32 -7.54 11.34
N GLY A 22 -1.24 -7.07 12.59
CA GLY A 22 0.02 -6.68 13.25
C GLY A 22 0.13 -5.19 13.56
N LEU A 23 -0.81 -4.37 13.09
CA LEU A 23 -0.97 -2.98 13.51
C LEU A 23 -2.24 -2.80 14.36
N PRO A 24 -2.38 -1.69 15.10
CA PRO A 24 -3.60 -1.41 15.87
C PRO A 24 -4.87 -1.50 15.01
N THR A 25 -5.92 -2.16 15.48
CA THR A 25 -7.16 -2.26 14.70
C THR A 25 -7.85 -0.90 14.59
N ARG A 26 -8.16 -0.47 13.37
CA ARG A 26 -8.90 0.76 13.07
C ARG A 26 -10.20 0.41 12.38
N LEU A 27 -11.26 1.17 12.63
CA LEU A 27 -12.54 0.99 11.95
C LEU A 27 -12.46 1.55 10.53
N ALA A 28 -13.12 0.90 9.56
CA ALA A 28 -13.21 1.41 8.19
C ALA A 28 -13.77 2.85 8.12
N THR A 29 -14.72 3.17 9.00
CA THR A 29 -15.33 4.50 9.14
C THR A 29 -14.37 5.57 9.66
N SER A 30 -13.23 5.18 10.24
CA SER A 30 -12.19 6.12 10.66
C SER A 30 -11.19 6.43 9.55
N CYS A 31 -11.18 5.66 8.45
CA CYS A 31 -10.32 5.92 7.31
C CYS A 31 -10.84 7.16 6.55
N CYS A 32 -10.07 8.24 6.55
CA CYS A 32 -10.46 9.48 5.85
C CYS A 32 -9.87 9.54 4.45
N LEU A 33 -8.69 8.96 4.26
CA LEU A 33 -7.95 8.96 3.01
C LEU A 33 -7.11 7.69 2.93
N GLY A 34 -7.16 7.01 1.79
CA GLY A 34 -6.24 5.95 1.42
C GLY A 34 -5.73 6.20 0.01
N PHE A 35 -4.46 5.95 -0.23
CA PHE A 35 -3.91 6.02 -1.58
C PHE A 35 -2.80 4.99 -1.74
N GLU A 36 -2.64 4.51 -2.97
CA GLU A 36 -1.78 3.37 -3.24
C GLU A 36 -1.01 3.56 -4.55
N GLU A 37 0.20 3.00 -4.59
CA GLU A 37 1.00 2.92 -5.80
C GLU A 37 1.49 1.49 -6.00
N ARG A 38 1.26 0.99 -7.20
CA ARG A 38 1.64 -0.34 -7.67
C ARG A 38 2.83 -0.20 -8.58
N HIS A 39 4.00 -0.06 -7.98
CA HIS A 39 5.25 -0.09 -8.70
C HIS A 39 5.60 -1.54 -9.10
N HIS A 40 6.44 -1.71 -10.11
CA HIS A 40 6.83 -3.04 -10.60
C HIS A 40 7.64 -3.88 -9.58
N LEU A 41 8.07 -3.28 -8.47
CA LEU A 41 8.83 -3.94 -7.40
C LEU A 41 8.09 -3.97 -6.06
N VAL A 42 7.33 -2.91 -5.76
CA VAL A 42 6.69 -2.72 -4.46
C VAL A 42 5.27 -2.24 -4.73
N TRP A 43 4.30 -2.82 -4.04
CA TRP A 43 3.03 -2.17 -3.86
C TRP A 43 3.06 -1.45 -2.52
N SER A 44 2.83 -0.15 -2.52
CA SER A 44 2.76 0.68 -1.34
C SER A 44 1.34 1.22 -1.15
N SER A 45 0.87 1.24 0.10
CA SER A 45 -0.40 1.82 0.50
C SER A 45 -0.18 2.74 1.68
N TRP A 46 -0.77 3.94 1.61
CA TRP A 46 -0.84 4.89 2.70
C TRP A 46 -2.29 5.08 3.11
N THR A 47 -2.54 5.20 4.41
CA THR A 47 -3.88 5.45 4.96
C THR A 47 -3.81 6.45 6.08
N ILE A 48 -4.75 7.40 6.10
CA ILE A 48 -4.96 8.37 7.18
C ILE A 48 -6.23 8.01 7.94
N PHE A 49 -6.12 7.85 9.25
CA PHE A 49 -7.22 7.55 10.16
C PHE A 49 -7.52 8.71 11.10
N ASN A 50 -8.79 9.05 11.23
CA ASN A 50 -9.30 9.95 12.25
C ASN A 50 -9.68 9.17 13.53
N GLY A 51 -8.86 9.28 14.56
CA GLY A 51 -9.09 8.70 15.89
C GLY A 51 -9.76 9.69 16.86
N GLY A 52 -10.56 10.64 16.36
CA GLY A 52 -11.14 11.71 17.17
C GLY A 52 -10.16 12.87 17.35
N GLN A 53 -9.57 13.03 18.53
CA GLN A 53 -8.59 14.12 18.76
C GLN A 53 -7.24 13.87 18.09
N GLN A 54 -6.93 12.61 17.77
CA GLN A 54 -5.66 12.21 17.16
C GLN A 54 -5.87 11.73 15.74
N VAL A 55 -4.85 11.91 14.91
CA VAL A 55 -4.80 11.42 13.54
C VAL A 55 -3.60 10.51 13.38
N TYR A 56 -3.77 9.43 12.63
CA TYR A 56 -2.74 8.43 12.42
C TYR A 56 -2.52 8.23 10.93
N ALA A 57 -1.25 8.18 10.52
CA ALA A 57 -0.86 7.69 9.22
C ALA A 57 -0.40 6.25 9.34
N ARG A 58 -0.72 5.43 8.34
CA ARG A 58 -0.28 4.05 8.20
C ARG A 58 0.33 3.87 6.83
N ARG A 59 1.44 3.15 6.75
CA ARG A 59 2.03 2.66 5.50
C ARG A 59 2.18 1.15 5.54
N ILE A 60 1.70 0.49 4.49
CA ILE A 60 1.94 -0.93 4.24
C ILE A 60 2.64 -1.05 2.89
N GLU A 61 3.68 -1.88 2.82
CA GLU A 61 4.43 -2.13 1.60
C GLU A 61 4.62 -3.61 1.40
N TRP A 62 4.13 -4.11 0.28
CA TRP A 62 4.25 -5.50 -0.12
C TRP A 62 5.28 -5.63 -1.23
N PRO A 63 6.32 -6.46 -1.04
CA PRO A 63 7.21 -6.76 -2.13
C PRO A 63 6.52 -7.56 -3.21
N ARG A 64 6.56 -7.05 -4.45
CA ARG A 64 6.09 -7.77 -5.63
C ARG A 64 7.13 -8.85 -5.93
N MET A 65 6.86 -10.08 -5.48
CA MET A 65 7.72 -11.20 -5.85
C MET A 65 7.55 -11.52 -7.33
N MET A 66 8.58 -11.21 -8.12
CA MET A 66 8.77 -11.86 -9.42
C MET A 66 9.32 -13.27 -9.17
N GLY A 67 8.44 -14.28 -9.06
CA GLY A 67 8.83 -15.69 -9.16
C GLY A 67 8.42 -16.61 -8.01
N THR A 68 7.51 -17.53 -8.34
CA THR A 68 7.43 -18.96 -7.97
C THR A 68 7.59 -19.51 -6.55
N ASP A 69 7.97 -18.76 -5.50
CA ASP A 69 8.01 -19.30 -4.13
C ASP A 69 6.71 -19.06 -3.35
N SER A 70 5.64 -19.64 -3.88
CA SER A 70 4.27 -19.64 -3.30
C SER A 70 4.13 -20.42 -1.99
N GLN A 71 5.21 -20.97 -1.42
CA GLN A 71 5.08 -21.94 -0.33
C GLN A 71 5.30 -21.40 1.09
N THR A 72 6.05 -20.32 1.34
CA THR A 72 6.35 -19.94 2.75
C THR A 72 6.53 -18.46 3.11
N GLY A 73 6.57 -17.48 2.19
CA GLY A 73 7.19 -16.19 2.51
C GLY A 73 6.41 -14.88 2.29
N GLU A 74 5.27 -14.89 1.59
CA GLU A 74 4.63 -13.68 1.00
C GLU A 74 4.34 -12.53 1.99
N PHE A 75 4.03 -12.84 3.26
CA PHE A 75 3.80 -11.83 4.31
C PHE A 75 5.02 -11.52 5.18
N SER A 76 6.04 -12.38 5.18
CA SER A 76 7.19 -12.26 6.09
C SER A 76 8.07 -11.04 5.82
N ARG A 77 7.94 -10.45 4.62
CA ARG A 77 8.69 -9.27 4.17
C ARG A 77 7.82 -8.03 3.97
N THR A 78 6.54 -8.11 4.32
CA THR A 78 5.67 -6.94 4.30
C THR A 78 6.17 -5.95 5.36
N PHE A 79 6.46 -4.73 4.93
CA PHE A 79 6.69 -3.65 5.86
C PHE A 79 5.33 -3.04 6.23
N ALA A 80 5.09 -2.83 7.52
CA ALA A 80 3.87 -2.22 8.02
C ALA A 80 4.24 -1.28 9.16
N SER A 81 3.75 -0.06 9.11
CA SER A 81 3.97 0.93 10.16
C SER A 81 2.78 1.85 10.34
N GLU A 82 2.63 2.36 11.55
CA GLU A 82 1.66 3.39 11.89
C GLU A 82 2.32 4.41 12.82
N SER A 83 1.98 5.68 12.66
CA SER A 83 2.41 6.75 13.56
C SER A 83 1.38 7.85 13.64
N MET A 84 1.36 8.54 14.78
CA MET A 84 0.53 9.72 14.95
C MET A 84 1.08 10.87 14.10
N ILE A 85 0.19 11.60 13.42
CA ILE A 85 0.54 12.77 12.61
C ILE A 85 -0.23 14.00 13.07
N ASP A 86 0.24 15.16 12.62
CA ASP A 86 -0.45 16.43 12.88
C ASP A 86 -1.80 16.47 12.16
N ARG A 87 -2.85 16.92 12.87
CA ARG A 87 -4.20 17.03 12.32
C ARG A 87 -4.28 18.05 11.18
N ALA A 88 -3.63 19.20 11.30
CA ALA A 88 -3.63 20.23 10.26
C ALA A 88 -2.98 19.71 8.97
N LEU A 89 -1.93 18.90 9.07
CA LEU A 89 -1.34 18.22 7.91
C LEU A 89 -2.33 17.24 7.27
N ALA A 90 -2.99 16.41 8.07
CA ALA A 90 -3.97 15.45 7.56
C ALA A 90 -5.15 16.13 6.86
N ASP A 91 -5.73 17.16 7.48
CA ASP A 91 -6.85 17.92 6.94
C ASP A 91 -6.46 18.62 5.63
N ALA A 92 -5.23 19.14 5.55
CA ALA A 92 -4.69 19.71 4.31
C ALA A 92 -4.53 18.66 3.20
N LEU A 93 -3.94 17.49 3.50
CA LEU A 93 -3.79 16.42 2.52
C LEU A 93 -5.15 15.92 2.00
N ILE A 94 -6.14 15.79 2.87
CA ILE A 94 -7.51 15.39 2.50
C ILE A 94 -8.15 16.44 1.58
N ALA A 95 -8.08 17.72 1.96
CA ALA A 95 -8.64 18.80 1.16
C ALA A 95 -7.98 18.90 -0.23
N GLU A 96 -6.66 18.78 -0.29
CA GLU A 96 -5.91 18.75 -1.55
C GLU A 96 -6.28 17.53 -2.41
N ALA A 97 -6.42 16.35 -1.80
CA ALA A 97 -6.83 15.13 -2.50
C ALA A 97 -8.21 15.31 -3.15
N MET A 98 -9.17 15.86 -2.41
CA MET A 98 -10.52 16.14 -2.91
C MET A 98 -10.50 17.16 -4.04
N ALA A 99 -9.69 18.21 -3.94
CA ALA A 99 -9.55 19.21 -5.00
C ALA A 99 -8.92 18.61 -6.26
N ALA A 100 -7.89 17.78 -6.11
CA ALA A 100 -7.24 17.08 -7.22
C ALA A 100 -8.17 16.06 -7.88
N ALA A 101 -8.94 15.32 -7.08
CA ALA A 101 -9.93 14.35 -7.57
C ALA A 101 -11.13 15.03 -8.24
N SER A 102 -11.50 16.26 -7.85
CA SER A 102 -12.61 16.98 -8.51
C SER A 102 -12.34 17.33 -9.99
N LEU A 103 -11.10 17.12 -10.45
CA LEU A 103 -10.72 17.25 -11.86
C LEU A 103 -11.03 15.98 -12.68
N GLU A 104 -11.29 14.83 -12.04
CA GLU A 104 -11.60 13.55 -12.68
C GLU A 104 -12.78 12.87 -11.96
N PRO A 105 -13.90 12.54 -12.64
CA PRO A 105 -15.08 12.03 -11.96
C PRO A 105 -14.77 10.71 -11.23
N PRO A 106 -14.88 10.67 -9.88
CA PRO A 106 -14.64 9.44 -9.13
C PRO A 106 -15.74 8.41 -9.45
N THR A 107 -15.38 7.13 -9.37
CA THR A 107 -16.34 6.04 -9.55
C THR A 107 -16.74 5.43 -8.20
N ASP A 108 -17.96 4.90 -8.12
CA ASP A 108 -18.49 4.24 -6.91
C ASP A 108 -17.89 2.84 -6.68
N ALA A 109 -17.06 2.34 -7.61
CA ALA A 109 -16.53 0.99 -7.55
C ALA A 109 -15.24 0.96 -6.72
N ASP A 110 -15.23 0.13 -5.66
CA ASP A 110 -14.04 -0.43 -5.01
C ASP A 110 -13.23 -1.29 -6.00
N ALA A 111 -12.75 -0.67 -7.07
CA ALA A 111 -11.86 -1.30 -8.01
C ALA A 111 -10.49 -1.29 -7.36
N CYS A 112 -10.22 -2.33 -6.57
CA CYS A 112 -8.87 -2.85 -6.46
C CYS A 112 -8.42 -3.03 -7.91
N ALA A 113 -7.54 -2.18 -8.43
CA ALA A 113 -7.32 -2.00 -9.86
C ALA A 113 -6.97 -3.31 -10.58
N ILE A 114 -7.96 -4.03 -11.11
CA ILE A 114 -7.72 -5.20 -11.96
C ILE A 114 -7.33 -4.73 -13.38
N ASP A 115 -7.57 -3.44 -13.70
CA ASP A 115 -7.50 -2.87 -15.04
C ASP A 115 -6.18 -2.12 -15.33
N GLY A 116 -5.05 -2.55 -14.77
CA GLY A 116 -3.73 -2.02 -15.13
C GLY A 116 -3.43 -0.58 -14.65
N ALA A 117 -4.26 0.00 -13.79
CA ALA A 117 -3.95 1.27 -13.13
C ALA A 117 -2.81 1.08 -12.11
N GLU A 118 -1.87 2.04 -12.11
CA GLU A 118 -0.70 2.03 -11.23
C GLU A 118 -0.98 2.71 -9.90
N LYS A 119 -1.92 3.66 -9.86
CA LYS A 119 -2.23 4.43 -8.66
C LYS A 119 -3.71 4.41 -8.35
N SER A 120 -4.02 4.44 -7.07
CA SER A 120 -5.39 4.55 -6.56
C SER A 120 -5.49 5.58 -5.45
N LEU A 121 -6.66 6.18 -5.33
CA LEU A 121 -7.04 7.13 -4.29
C LEU A 121 -8.44 6.76 -3.82
N ARG A 122 -8.64 6.67 -2.51
CA ARG A 122 -9.90 6.39 -1.83
C ARG A 122 -10.12 7.41 -0.73
N PHE A 123 -11.30 8.00 -0.66
CA PHE A 123 -11.67 8.94 0.40
C PHE A 123 -13.18 8.91 0.64
N TRP A 124 -13.61 9.40 1.79
CA TRP A 124 -15.04 9.59 2.06
C TRP A 124 -15.50 10.94 1.51
N HIS A 125 -16.54 10.94 0.68
CA HIS A 125 -17.15 12.14 0.12
C HIS A 125 -18.67 12.00 0.10
N GLU A 126 -19.38 13.03 0.55
CA GLU A 126 -20.86 13.07 0.58
C GLU A 126 -21.51 11.85 1.26
N GLY A 127 -20.86 11.30 2.28
CA GLY A 127 -21.39 10.16 3.04
C GLY A 127 -21.17 8.79 2.39
N ALA A 128 -20.40 8.70 1.30
CA ALA A 128 -20.01 7.45 0.67
C ALA A 128 -18.48 7.39 0.43
N PRO A 129 -17.86 6.19 0.45
CA PRO A 129 -16.52 6.03 -0.06
C PRO A 129 -16.51 6.28 -1.57
N LYS A 130 -15.55 7.06 -2.04
CA LYS A 130 -15.26 7.31 -3.45
C LYS A 130 -13.87 6.81 -3.77
N SER A 131 -13.67 6.35 -4.99
CA SER A 131 -12.36 5.95 -5.48
C SER A 131 -12.07 6.47 -6.88
N LEU A 132 -10.79 6.72 -7.10
CA LEU A 132 -10.22 7.13 -8.38
C LEU A 132 -8.98 6.26 -8.63
N ASN A 133 -8.92 5.64 -9.81
CA ASN A 133 -7.78 4.85 -10.25
C ASN A 133 -7.25 5.47 -11.53
N TRP A 134 -5.93 5.65 -11.65
CA TRP A 134 -5.32 6.26 -12.83
C TRP A 134 -3.95 5.66 -13.13
N GLN A 135 -3.46 5.94 -14.35
CA GLN A 135 -2.09 5.68 -14.77
C GLN A 135 -1.34 7.00 -14.79
N SER A 136 -0.07 6.97 -14.38
CA SER A 136 0.80 8.14 -14.48
C SER A 136 0.96 8.53 -15.95
N SER A 137 0.81 9.81 -16.29
CA SER A 137 0.93 10.30 -17.67
C SER A 137 2.26 11.01 -17.91
N PRO A 138 2.88 10.89 -19.11
CA PRO A 138 4.06 11.66 -19.47
C PRO A 138 3.70 13.16 -19.51
N GLY A 139 4.15 13.91 -18.51
CA GLY A 139 3.80 15.32 -18.32
C GLY A 139 3.29 15.64 -16.91
N GLY A 140 2.90 14.62 -16.14
CA GLY A 140 2.48 14.73 -14.74
C GLY A 140 1.12 15.41 -14.57
N SER A 141 0.12 14.66 -14.10
CA SER A 141 -1.15 15.24 -13.70
C SER A 141 -1.02 16.00 -12.38
N ALA A 142 -1.97 16.90 -12.08
CA ALA A 142 -2.07 17.50 -10.74
C ALA A 142 -2.21 16.42 -9.64
N LEU A 143 -2.84 15.30 -10.00
CA LEU A 143 -3.02 14.15 -9.13
C LEU A 143 -1.70 13.39 -8.89
N ASP A 144 -0.86 13.23 -9.91
CA ASP A 144 0.49 12.67 -9.76
C ASP A 144 1.38 13.53 -8.87
N ALA A 145 1.32 14.86 -9.07
CA ALA A 145 2.08 15.81 -8.25
C ALA A 145 1.60 15.79 -6.79
N TRP A 146 0.29 15.78 -6.56
CA TRP A 146 -0.28 15.62 -5.22
C TRP A 146 0.18 14.29 -4.59
N PHE A 147 0.05 13.18 -5.31
CA PHE A 147 0.40 11.85 -4.81
C PHE A 147 1.84 11.78 -4.33
N ALA A 148 2.79 12.22 -5.18
CA ALA A 148 4.21 12.20 -4.86
C ALA A 148 4.53 13.01 -3.60
N ARG A 149 3.95 14.22 -3.47
CA ARG A 149 4.12 15.06 -2.28
C ARG A 149 3.50 14.43 -1.04
N ALA A 150 2.29 13.87 -1.15
CA ALA A 150 1.59 13.25 -0.04
C ALA A 150 2.37 12.04 0.51
N ALA A 151 2.84 11.17 -0.39
CA ALA A 151 3.71 10.05 -0.02
C ALA A 151 4.98 10.54 0.68
N GLU A 152 5.69 11.54 0.11
CA GLU A 152 6.90 12.11 0.70
C GLU A 152 6.66 12.70 2.10
N PHE A 153 5.56 13.42 2.30
CA PHE A 153 5.21 13.99 3.60
C PHE A 153 4.92 12.92 4.65
N LEU A 154 4.18 11.87 4.27
CA LEU A 154 3.86 10.78 5.18
C LEU A 154 5.11 9.94 5.50
N ASP A 155 5.96 9.68 4.51
CA ASP A 155 7.19 8.91 4.69
C ASP A 155 8.17 9.58 5.65
N LYS A 156 8.21 10.92 5.69
CA LYS A 156 8.99 11.68 6.69
C LYS A 156 8.46 11.54 8.12
N ARG A 157 7.23 11.09 8.32
CA ARG A 157 6.57 10.95 9.64
C ARG A 157 6.40 9.51 10.07
N LEU A 158 6.61 8.57 9.16
CA LEU A 158 6.52 7.14 9.41
C LEU A 158 7.92 6.55 9.60
N PRO A 159 8.03 5.40 10.29
CA PRO A 159 9.26 4.63 10.33
C PRO A 159 9.81 4.36 8.92
N GLU A 160 11.13 4.29 8.79
CA GLU A 160 11.79 4.02 7.52
C GLU A 160 11.39 2.65 6.97
N SER A 161 11.20 2.57 5.64
CA SER A 161 10.79 1.34 4.98
C SER A 161 11.92 0.32 4.98
N SER A 162 11.67 -0.87 5.52
CA SER A 162 12.56 -2.00 5.29
C SER A 162 12.29 -2.70 3.96
N ALA A 163 11.17 -2.41 3.28
CA ALA A 163 10.82 -3.07 2.03
C ALA A 163 11.91 -2.82 0.98
N GLN A 164 12.38 -1.58 0.86
CA GLN A 164 13.45 -1.19 -0.07
C GLN A 164 14.78 -1.96 0.14
N ALA A 165 15.13 -2.29 1.38
CA ALA A 165 16.35 -3.01 1.71
C ALA A 165 16.36 -4.45 1.19
N TYR A 166 15.20 -5.11 1.13
CA TYR A 166 15.09 -6.50 0.64
C TYR A 166 15.27 -6.64 -0.87
N TYR A 167 15.17 -5.55 -1.65
CA TYR A 167 15.43 -5.57 -3.10
C TYR A 167 16.91 -5.47 -3.45
N ASN A 168 17.71 -4.85 -2.57
CA ASN A 168 19.15 -4.73 -2.76
C ASN A 168 19.91 -6.00 -2.35
N ILE A 169 19.26 -6.92 -1.62
CA ILE A 169 19.76 -8.27 -1.38
C ILE A 169 19.47 -9.08 -2.66
N ARG A 170 20.43 -9.04 -3.58
CA ARG A 170 20.34 -9.55 -4.95
C ARG A 170 19.86 -11.00 -5.04
N LEU A 171 19.22 -11.27 -6.18
CA LEU A 171 19.08 -12.57 -6.86
C LEU A 171 20.41 -13.38 -6.99
N ASP A 172 21.55 -12.77 -6.71
CA ASP A 172 22.88 -13.40 -6.77
C ASP A 172 23.40 -13.90 -5.41
N GLU A 173 22.73 -13.57 -4.29
CA GLU A 173 23.25 -13.85 -2.93
C GLU A 173 22.41 -14.87 -2.14
N MET A 174 21.47 -15.58 -2.78
CA MET A 174 20.98 -16.80 -2.16
C MET A 174 22.06 -17.87 -2.31
N PRO A 175 22.66 -18.39 -1.22
CA PRO A 175 23.51 -19.56 -1.34
C PRO A 175 22.67 -20.66 -1.96
N SER A 176 22.99 -21.01 -3.21
CA SER A 176 22.60 -22.28 -3.79
C SER A 176 22.87 -23.31 -2.71
N LYS A 177 21.82 -23.95 -2.19
CA LYS A 177 21.99 -25.19 -1.45
C LYS A 177 22.66 -26.16 -2.44
N ALA A 178 23.99 -26.16 -2.44
CA ALA A 178 24.78 -27.21 -3.00
C ALA A 178 24.25 -28.47 -2.34
N GLY A 179 23.57 -29.28 -3.15
CA GLY A 179 23.21 -30.64 -2.79
C GLY A 179 24.49 -31.35 -2.38
N SER A 180 24.70 -31.43 -1.07
CA SER A 180 25.59 -32.40 -0.47
C SER A 180 24.83 -33.71 -0.55
N ASP A 181 24.97 -34.38 -1.69
CA ASP A 181 24.56 -35.76 -1.87
C ASP A 181 25.53 -36.64 -1.05
N PRO A 182 25.12 -37.25 0.06
CA PRO A 182 25.98 -38.12 0.84
C PRO A 182 25.82 -39.54 0.30
N ARG A 183 26.19 -39.76 -0.97
CA ARG A 183 26.31 -41.10 -1.55
C ARG A 183 27.43 -41.13 -2.57
N GLN A 184 28.66 -41.25 -2.09
CA GLN A 184 29.66 -42.02 -2.81
C GLN A 184 29.92 -43.32 -2.03
N PRO A 185 29.93 -44.49 -2.71
CA PRO A 185 30.37 -45.74 -2.14
C PRO A 185 31.88 -45.74 -1.83
#